data_AF-A0A2K9LAS5-F1
#
_entry.id   AF-A0A2K9LAS5-F1
#
_cell.length_a   1.000
_cell.length_b   1.000
_cell.length_c   1.000
_cell.angle_alpha   90.00
_cell.angle_beta   90.00
_cell.angle_gamma   90.00
#
_symmetry.space_group_name_H-M   'P 1'
#
loop_
_entity.id
_entity.type
_entity.pdbx_description
1 polymer ?
#
loop_
_entity_poly.entity_id
_entity_poly.type
_entity_poly.pdbx_seq_one_letter_code
_entity_poly.pdbx_strand_id
1 'polypeptide(L)'
;MRVHRLDGEAGGGCYALSMDGRWLCTGDGRLTVFNGLEAALRFLKLVRVEDFEPEDAPVSIEMCNRNYYCLCVGRGGALSACPAGCRLQRFDA
;
A
#
# COMPACT_ATOMS: atom_id res chain seq x y z
N MET A 1 10.80 6.76 4.69
CA MET A 1 9.61 5.89 4.46
C MET A 1 9.98 4.85 3.42
N ARG A 2 9.43 3.63 3.44
CA ARG A 2 9.66 2.65 2.37
C ARG A 2 8.37 2.30 1.64
N VAL A 3 8.47 2.13 0.32
CA VAL A 3 7.37 1.76 -0.57
C VAL A 3 7.60 0.34 -1.04
N HIS A 4 6.69 -0.54 -0.65
CA HIS A 4 6.76 -1.98 -0.85
C HIS A 4 5.82 -2.39 -1.96
N ARG A 5 6.32 -3.09 -2.99
CA ARG A 5 5.44 -3.77 -3.94
C ARG A 5 4.97 -5.10 -3.36
N LEU A 6 3.67 -5.38 -3.45
CA LEU A 6 3.01 -6.51 -2.81
C LEU A 6 2.68 -7.68 -3.76
N ASP A 7 2.76 -7.49 -5.09
CA ASP A 7 2.37 -8.48 -6.08
C ASP A 7 3.40 -8.69 -7.20
N GLY A 8 3.44 -9.92 -7.72
CA GLY A 8 4.57 -10.46 -8.50
C GLY A 8 4.50 -10.38 -10.03
N GLU A 9 3.45 -9.85 -10.67
CA GLU A 9 3.41 -9.82 -12.15
C GLU A 9 2.99 -8.48 -12.78
N ALA A 10 3.34 -8.32 -14.07
CA ALA A 10 3.32 -7.08 -14.82
C ALA A 10 1.90 -6.65 -15.20
N GLY A 11 1.34 -5.74 -14.40
CA GLY A 11 0.12 -5.01 -14.74
C GLY A 11 -0.52 -4.34 -13.54
N GLY A 12 -0.03 -3.15 -13.15
CA GLY A 12 -0.66 -2.31 -12.13
C GLY A 12 -0.68 -2.95 -10.74
N GLY A 13 0.48 -2.96 -10.08
CA GLY A 13 0.66 -3.68 -8.82
C GLY A 13 0.07 -3.00 -7.59
N CYS A 14 -0.03 -3.76 -6.51
CA CYS A 14 -0.44 -3.25 -5.20
C CYS A 14 0.79 -2.85 -4.39
N TYR A 15 0.69 -1.77 -3.62
CA TYR A 15 1.80 -1.25 -2.83
C TYR A 15 1.40 -1.06 -1.37
N ALA A 16 2.33 -1.23 -0.45
CA ALA A 16 2.18 -0.83 0.94
C ALA A 16 3.32 0.09 1.37
N LEU A 17 3.13 0.75 2.51
CA LEU A 17 4.12 1.63 3.09
C LEU A 17 4.57 1.08 4.44
N SER A 18 5.85 1.28 4.73
CA SER A 18 6.39 1.06 6.07
C SER A 18 7.22 2.25 6.54
N MET A 19 7.25 2.44 7.85
CA MET A 19 8.06 3.44 8.54
C MET A 19 8.77 2.75 9.70
N ASP A 20 10.10 2.84 9.75
CA ASP A 20 10.95 2.20 10.76
C ASP A 20 10.61 0.72 10.97
N GLY A 21 10.44 -0.02 9.87
CA GLY A 21 10.12 -1.45 9.87
C GLY A 21 8.68 -1.80 10.27
N ARG A 22 7.80 -0.81 10.48
CA ARG A 22 6.39 -1.03 10.82
C ARG A 22 5.48 -0.70 9.65
N TRP A 23 4.54 -1.60 9.35
CA TRP A 23 3.54 -1.42 8.31
C TRP A 23 2.55 -0.31 8.66
N LEU A 24 2.13 0.45 7.65
CA LEU A 24 1.07 1.43 7.79
C LEU A 24 -0.29 0.73 7.86
N CYS A 25 -0.81 0.53 9.07
CA CYS A 25 -2.17 0.03 9.28
C CYS A 25 -3.16 1.20 9.49
N THR A 26 -4.42 1.01 9.12
CA THR A 26 -5.54 1.89 9.48
C THR A 26 -5.85 1.78 10.98
N GLY A 27 -6.64 2.71 11.53
CA GLY A 27 -6.98 2.71 12.96
C GLY A 27 -7.74 1.47 13.45
N ASP A 28 -8.36 0.71 12.54
CA ASP A 28 -9.00 -0.59 12.81
C ASP A 28 -8.06 -1.80 12.55
N GLY A 29 -6.76 -1.54 12.37
CA GLY A 29 -5.70 -2.54 12.27
C GLY A 29 -5.55 -3.19 10.89
N ARG A 30 -6.25 -2.73 9.85
CA ARG A 30 -6.08 -3.25 8.47
C ARG A 30 -4.84 -2.68 7.82
N LEU A 31 -4.14 -3.47 7.00
CA LEU A 31 -3.01 -2.95 6.22
C LEU A 31 -3.52 -1.91 5.21
N THR A 32 -2.90 -0.74 5.16
CA THR A 32 -3.18 0.24 4.10
C THR A 32 -2.45 -0.16 2.84
N VAL A 33 -3.20 -0.40 1.77
CA VAL A 33 -2.68 -0.84 0.47
C VAL A 33 -3.07 0.17 -0.60
N PHE A 34 -2.22 0.34 -1.60
CA PHE A 34 -2.39 1.29 -2.69
C PHE A 34 -2.45 0.53 -4.01
N ASN A 35 -3.50 0.78 -4.80
CA ASN A 35 -3.62 0.24 -6.15
C ASN A 35 -2.80 1.10 -7.11
N GLY A 36 -1.60 0.61 -7.46
CA GLY A 36 -0.62 1.31 -8.27
C GLY A 36 0.32 2.22 -7.47
N LEU A 37 1.52 2.41 -8.00
CA LEU A 37 2.54 3.28 -7.40
C LEU A 37 2.05 4.73 -7.29
N GLU A 38 1.27 5.20 -8.27
CA GLU A 38 0.73 6.57 -8.24
C GLU A 38 -0.09 6.81 -6.96
N ALA A 39 -0.93 5.85 -6.55
CA ALA A 39 -1.73 6.00 -5.34
C ALA A 39 -0.84 6.11 -4.09
N ALA A 40 0.24 5.31 -4.00
CA ALA A 40 1.21 5.42 -2.92
C ALA A 40 1.91 6.79 -2.91
N LEU A 41 2.40 7.26 -4.06
CA LEU A 41 3.07 8.55 -4.18
C LEU A 41 2.15 9.74 -3.86
N ARG A 42 0.87 9.67 -4.25
CA ARG A 42 -0.13 10.68 -3.87
C ARG A 42 -0.31 10.75 -2.37
N PHE A 43 -0.29 9.61 -1.69
CA PHE A 43 -0.37 9.56 -0.23
C PHE A 43 0.84 10.22 0.40
N LEU A 44 2.06 9.87 -0.05
CA LEU A 44 3.31 10.48 0.42
C LEU A 44 3.28 12.00 0.29
N LYS A 45 2.79 12.50 -0.86
CA LYS A 45 2.61 13.94 -1.09
C LYS A 45 1.64 14.58 -0.09
N LEU A 46 0.52 13.92 0.22
CA LEU A 46 -0.45 14.43 1.21
C LEU A 46 0.15 14.50 2.61
N VAL A 47 0.93 13.51 3.01
CA VAL A 47 1.60 13.46 4.32
C VAL A 47 2.94 14.21 4.35
N ARG A 48 3.29 14.89 3.25
CA ARG A 48 4.54 15.68 3.09
C ARG A 48 5.82 14.87 3.35
N VAL A 49 5.81 13.62 2.89
CA VAL A 49 7.01 12.77 2.86
C VAL A 49 7.64 12.89 1.48
N GLU A 50 8.82 13.47 1.42
CA GLU A 50 9.58 13.66 0.18
C GLU A 50 10.63 12.55 -0.01
N ASP A 51 11.19 12.03 1.09
CA ASP A 51 12.18 10.95 1.08
C ASP A 51 11.54 9.58 1.27
N PHE A 52 11.56 8.78 0.20
CA PHE A 52 11.14 7.39 0.25
C PHE A 52 12.05 6.48 -0.57
N GLU A 53 12.17 5.24 -0.12
CA GLU A 53 12.95 4.21 -0.80
C GLU A 53 12.00 3.14 -1.37
N PRO A 54 12.06 2.83 -2.67
CA PRO A 54 11.38 1.67 -3.23
C PRO A 54 12.10 0.39 -2.78
N GLU A 55 11.36 -0.59 -2.31
CA GLU A 55 11.88 -1.91 -1.90
C GLU A 55 10.93 -2.99 -2.45
N ASP A 56 11.50 -4.05 -3.05
CA ASP A 56 10.72 -5.26 -3.36
C ASP A 56 10.50 -5.96 -2.03
N ALA A 57 9.24 -6.09 -1.59
CA ALA A 57 8.93 -6.48 -0.22
C ALA A 57 9.49 -7.86 0.13
N PRO A 58 10.44 -8.00 1.07
CA PRO A 58 10.49 -9.17 1.91
C PRO A 58 9.55 -8.91 3.10
N VAL A 59 9.40 -9.89 4.00
CA VAL A 59 8.83 -9.72 5.35
C VAL A 59 7.31 -9.95 5.46
N SER A 60 6.98 -10.90 6.35
CA SER A 60 5.63 -11.27 6.73
C SER A 60 4.84 -10.05 7.25
N ILE A 61 3.60 -9.91 6.79
CA ILE A 61 2.65 -8.91 7.28
C ILE A 61 2.00 -9.48 8.55
N GLU A 62 2.80 -9.76 9.58
CA GLU A 62 2.31 -10.32 10.85
C GLU A 62 1.72 -9.24 11.77
N MET A 63 2.06 -7.96 11.53
CA MET A 63 1.70 -6.86 12.43
C MET A 63 0.32 -6.25 12.19
N CYS A 64 -0.19 -6.25 10.95
CA CYS A 64 -1.58 -5.84 10.70
C CYS A 64 -2.49 -7.07 10.78
N ASN A 65 -3.80 -6.85 10.93
CA ASN A 65 -4.73 -7.95 10.69
C ASN A 65 -4.52 -8.48 9.25
N ARG A 66 -4.87 -9.75 8.98
CA ARG A 66 -4.76 -10.35 7.64
C ARG A 66 -5.77 -9.78 6.62
N ASN A 67 -6.23 -8.55 6.84
CA ASN A 67 -7.16 -7.82 6.01
C ASN A 67 -6.55 -6.48 5.61
N TYR A 68 -7.07 -5.89 4.54
CA TYR A 68 -6.48 -4.68 3.96
C TYR A 68 -7.54 -3.64 3.62
N TYR A 69 -7.11 -2.38 3.64
CA TYR A 69 -7.86 -1.23 3.18
C TYR A 69 -7.15 -0.64 1.97
N CYS A 70 -7.77 -0.79 0.79
CA CYS A 70 -7.16 -0.40 -0.48
C CYS A 70 -7.57 1.02 -0.90
N LEU A 71 -6.58 1.84 -1.25
CA LEU A 71 -6.71 3.20 -1.78
C LEU A 71 -6.29 3.26 -3.25
N CYS A 72 -7.01 4.06 -4.05
CA CYS A 72 -6.68 4.34 -5.46
C CYS A 72 -6.90 5.81 -5.78
N VAL A 73 -6.29 6.22 -6.88
CA VAL A 73 -6.53 7.50 -7.52
C VAL A 73 -7.89 7.45 -8.23
N GLY A 74 -8.85 8.26 -7.75
CA GLY A 74 -10.17 8.42 -8.36
C GLY A 74 -10.15 9.36 -9.57
N ARG A 75 -11.33 9.57 -10.20
CA ARG A 75 -11.52 10.39 -11.43
C ARG A 75 -11.11 11.87 -11.32
N GLY A 76 -10.64 12.35 -10.16
CA GLY A 76 -10.13 13.71 -9.95
C GLY A 76 -8.70 13.76 -9.44
N GLY A 77 -7.94 12.67 -9.50
CA GLY A 77 -6.57 12.61 -8.97
C GLY A 77 -6.47 12.50 -7.43
N ALA A 78 -7.61 12.50 -6.74
CA ALA A 78 -7.69 12.34 -5.30
C ALA A 78 -7.65 10.86 -4.88
N LEU A 79 -7.10 10.60 -3.70
CA LEU A 79 -7.15 9.27 -3.09
C LEU A 79 -8.55 8.96 -2.55
N SER A 80 -9.00 7.74 -2.80
CA SER A 80 -10.30 7.24 -2.35
C SER A 80 -10.24 5.73 -2.11
N ALA A 81 -11.20 5.20 -1.35
CA ALA A 81 -11.35 3.74 -1.18
C ALA A 81 -11.61 3.08 -2.53
N CYS A 82 -10.91 1.99 -2.83
CA CYS A 82 -11.10 1.28 -4.09
C CYS A 82 -12.37 0.43 -4.09
N PRO A 83 -13.32 0.65 -5.03
CA PRO A 83 -14.53 -0.16 -5.12
C PRO A 83 -14.27 -1.64 -5.41
N ALA A 84 -13.24 -1.93 -6.22
CA ALA A 84 -12.82 -3.29 -6.58
C ALA A 84 -11.76 -3.86 -5.64
N GLY A 85 -11.31 -3.08 -4.64
CA GLY A 85 -10.15 -3.41 -3.83
C GLY A 85 -8.85 -3.56 -4.63
N CYS A 86 -7.84 -4.07 -3.96
CA CYS A 86 -6.54 -4.41 -4.51
C CYS A 86 -6.52 -5.92 -4.78
N ARG A 87 -6.09 -6.36 -5.97
CA ARG A 87 -5.90 -7.78 -6.28
C ARG A 87 -4.57 -8.26 -5.71
N LEU A 88 -4.52 -8.39 -4.40
CA LEU A 88 -3.41 -9.08 -3.74
C LEU A 88 -3.58 -10.58 -3.99
N GLN A 89 -2.55 -11.25 -4.54
CA GLN A 89 -2.45 -12.68 -4.27
C GLN A 89 -2.28 -12.82 -2.76
N ARG A 90 -3.08 -13.67 -2.12
CA ARG A 90 -3.02 -13.86 -0.67
C ARG A 90 -1.57 -14.09 -0.28
N PHE A 91 -1.11 -13.36 0.74
CA PHE A 91 0.07 -13.74 1.50
C PHE A 91 -0.31 -15.01 2.27
N ASP A 92 -0.37 -16.14 1.58
CA ASP A 92 -0.47 -17.43 2.24
C ASP A 92 0.84 -17.63 3.01
N ALA A 93 0.66 -17.90 4.30
CA ALA A 93 1.70 -17.99 5.32
C ALA A 93 2.68 -19.15 5.07
#